data_AF-A0A653BME2-F1
#
_entry.id   AF-A0A653BME2-F1
#
_cell.length_a   1.000
_cell.length_b   1.000
_cell.length_c   1.000
_cell.angle_alpha   90.00
_cell.angle_beta   90.00
_cell.angle_gamma   90.00
#
_symmetry.space_group_name_H-M   'P 1'
#
loop_
_entity.id
_entity.type
_entity.pdbx_description
1 polymer ?
#
loop_
_entity_poly.entity_id
_entity_poly.type
_entity_poly.pdbx_seq_one_letter_code
_entity_poly.pdbx_strand_id
1 'polypeptide(L)'
;MVPKTKKLSREELLQKKREAERLRYQRRKNDPQKREEMREKEKLKYQKKKEKGLRKLVKDMTPREHRSALKNWKEYCTVYRAKRLRLKNITNIFVRENTPLSDTEADTPPSRPASPAPVQIFPAPSPAVSSASLQQRKKEAKKRRQKFNRERNEKIARLEKNLEKYKKRLARLERKKKRNVEDTPKTKMLTMLNEPDQRKEVVKKALFGDVITKQLKENYSTLKRTKEKQIFKKVVTGRVLQKYKHWIPKEMKSWSRAGKKSNHIGLEVPVAKRCTIPDCYKRAVQDFYEDDSNSRMAAGKKEFITRKTVKKQKRYLLDTVLNLYK
;
A
#
# COMPACT_ATOMS: atom_id res chain seq x y z
N MET A 1 58.17 12.79 -6.80
CA MET A 1 57.35 12.16 -5.75
C MET A 1 55.98 11.80 -6.33
N VAL A 2 55.46 10.60 -6.09
CA VAL A 2 54.11 10.21 -6.56
C VAL A 2 53.04 10.80 -5.62
N PRO A 3 52.04 11.55 -6.10
CA PRO A 3 51.02 12.14 -5.23
C PRO A 3 50.16 11.07 -4.56
N LYS A 4 50.15 11.06 -3.23
CA LYS A 4 49.33 10.13 -2.42
C LYS A 4 47.84 10.34 -2.74
N THR A 5 47.22 9.35 -3.38
CA THR A 5 45.81 9.42 -3.78
C THR A 5 44.91 9.47 -2.55
N LYS A 6 44.01 10.47 -2.49
CA LYS A 6 43.01 10.60 -1.42
C LYS A 6 42.11 9.36 -1.43
N LYS A 7 41.98 8.67 -0.30
CA LYS A 7 41.06 7.54 -0.14
C LYS A 7 39.62 8.05 -0.26
N LEU A 8 38.90 7.66 -1.32
CA LEU A 8 37.51 8.07 -1.53
C LEU A 8 36.61 7.61 -0.38
N SER A 9 35.61 8.42 -0.06
CA SER A 9 34.56 8.09 0.89
C SER A 9 33.77 6.85 0.43
N ARG A 10 33.24 6.11 1.39
CA ARG A 10 32.39 4.93 1.15
C ARG A 10 31.20 5.25 0.24
N GLU A 11 30.63 6.45 0.35
CA GLU A 11 29.49 6.86 -0.48
C GLU A 11 29.88 7.15 -1.92
N GLU A 12 31.01 7.83 -2.13
CA GLU A 12 31.57 8.13 -3.45
C GLU A 12 31.96 6.84 -4.18
N LEU A 13 32.59 5.90 -3.47
CA LEU A 13 32.94 4.58 -3.99
C LEU A 13 31.67 3.79 -4.40
N LEU A 14 30.60 3.88 -3.61
CA LEU A 14 29.30 3.30 -3.92
C LEU A 14 28.58 4.02 -5.07
N GLN A 15 28.82 5.32 -5.27
CA GLN A 15 28.30 6.09 -6.40
C GLN A 15 29.04 5.75 -7.70
N LYS A 16 30.38 5.71 -7.67
CA LYS A 16 31.23 5.27 -8.79
C LYS A 16 30.89 3.85 -9.24
N LYS A 17 30.59 2.93 -8.31
CA LYS A 17 30.04 1.60 -8.62
C LYS A 17 28.67 1.66 -9.32
N ARG A 18 27.74 2.49 -8.83
CA ARG A 18 26.41 2.71 -9.46
C ARG A 18 26.50 3.39 -10.83
N GLU A 19 27.56 4.12 -11.12
CA GLU A 19 27.81 4.77 -12.43
C GLU A 19 28.43 3.78 -13.40
N ALA A 20 29.48 3.05 -12.99
CA ALA A 20 30.06 1.96 -13.78
C ALA A 20 29.01 0.89 -14.15
N GLU A 21 28.12 0.52 -13.22
CA GLU A 21 27.01 -0.39 -13.51
C GLU A 21 26.02 0.20 -14.54
N ARG A 22 25.65 1.48 -14.41
CA ARG A 22 24.80 2.17 -15.39
C ARG A 22 25.42 2.16 -16.79
N LEU A 23 26.71 2.49 -16.93
CA LEU A 23 27.42 2.41 -18.20
C LEU A 23 27.48 0.97 -18.74
N ARG A 24 27.73 -0.03 -17.89
CA ARG A 24 27.74 -1.45 -18.29
C ARG A 24 26.39 -1.90 -18.86
N TYR A 25 25.28 -1.51 -18.23
CA TYR A 25 23.94 -1.77 -18.77
C TYR A 25 23.65 -1.00 -20.05
N GLN A 26 24.11 0.26 -20.16
CA GLN A 26 23.95 1.06 -21.37
C GLN A 26 24.70 0.45 -22.56
N ARG A 27 25.97 0.07 -22.39
CA ARG A 27 26.77 -0.64 -23.41
C ARG A 27 26.07 -1.93 -23.87
N ARG A 28 25.64 -2.78 -22.93
CA ARG A 28 24.90 -4.02 -23.26
C ARG A 28 23.55 -3.77 -23.93
N LYS A 29 22.87 -2.66 -23.61
CA LYS A 29 21.59 -2.31 -24.24
C LYS A 29 21.78 -1.75 -25.65
N ASN A 30 22.88 -1.04 -25.91
CA ASN A 30 23.18 -0.49 -27.23
C ASN A 30 23.53 -1.60 -28.23
N ASP A 31 24.30 -2.60 -27.81
CA ASP A 31 24.59 -3.84 -28.55
C ASP A 31 23.31 -4.64 -28.89
N PRO A 32 23.01 -4.93 -30.17
CA PRO A 32 21.81 -5.68 -30.57
C PRO A 32 21.79 -7.13 -30.09
N GLN A 33 22.88 -7.89 -30.27
CA GLN A 33 22.93 -9.32 -29.92
C GLN A 33 22.79 -9.51 -28.41
N LYS A 34 23.55 -8.74 -27.61
CA LYS A 34 23.48 -8.82 -26.14
C LYS A 34 22.15 -8.31 -25.58
N ARG A 35 21.44 -7.44 -26.31
CA ARG A 35 20.05 -7.04 -26.00
C ARG A 35 19.08 -8.20 -26.21
N GLU A 36 19.26 -9.00 -27.26
CA GLU A 36 18.41 -10.17 -27.56
C GLU A 36 18.62 -11.30 -26.59
N GLU A 37 19.87 -11.66 -26.29
CA GLU A 37 20.17 -12.61 -25.21
C GLU A 37 19.48 -12.23 -23.90
N MET A 38 19.45 -10.93 -23.54
CA MET A 38 18.74 -10.49 -22.33
C MET A 38 17.23 -10.67 -22.45
N ARG A 39 16.63 -10.38 -23.62
CA ARG A 39 15.19 -10.63 -23.85
C ARG A 39 14.86 -12.11 -23.66
N GLU A 40 15.69 -13.01 -24.16
CA GLU A 40 15.49 -14.46 -24.04
C GLU A 40 15.71 -14.96 -22.61
N LYS A 41 16.79 -14.52 -21.96
CA LYS A 41 17.07 -14.82 -20.54
C LYS A 41 15.92 -14.33 -19.63
N GLU A 42 15.28 -13.20 -19.95
CA GLU A 42 14.08 -12.73 -19.26
C GLU A 42 12.82 -13.55 -19.59
N LYS A 43 12.58 -13.94 -20.86
CA LYS A 43 11.49 -14.85 -21.25
C LYS A 43 11.59 -16.18 -20.49
N LEU A 44 12.75 -16.84 -20.54
CA LEU A 44 13.04 -18.09 -19.83
C LEU A 44 12.84 -17.95 -18.31
N LYS A 45 13.30 -16.84 -17.72
CA LYS A 45 13.11 -16.55 -16.29
C LYS A 45 11.65 -16.31 -15.91
N TYR A 46 10.85 -15.73 -16.82
CA TYR A 46 9.41 -15.57 -16.62
C TYR A 46 8.68 -16.92 -16.72
N GLN A 47 9.02 -17.73 -17.72
CA GLN A 47 8.46 -19.07 -17.93
C GLN A 47 8.73 -19.99 -16.73
N LYS A 48 9.98 -20.09 -16.27
CA LYS A 48 10.37 -20.81 -15.04
C LYS A 48 9.66 -20.31 -13.77
N LYS A 49 9.24 -19.03 -13.71
CA LYS A 49 8.45 -18.48 -12.58
C LYS A 49 6.95 -18.77 -12.70
N LYS A 50 6.43 -18.94 -13.92
CA LYS A 50 5.06 -19.36 -14.20
C LYS A 50 4.89 -20.84 -13.85
N GLU A 51 5.78 -21.69 -14.34
CA GLU A 51 5.85 -23.14 -14.05
C GLU A 51 5.93 -23.43 -12.55
N LYS A 52 6.81 -22.73 -11.82
CA LYS A 52 6.94 -22.87 -10.35
C LYS A 52 5.79 -22.24 -9.55
N GLY A 53 4.75 -21.69 -10.19
CA GLY A 53 3.61 -21.05 -9.50
C GLY A 53 3.90 -19.71 -8.80
N LEU A 54 5.15 -19.21 -8.81
CA LEU A 54 5.50 -17.92 -8.22
C LEU A 54 4.87 -16.73 -8.94
N ARG A 55 4.41 -16.91 -10.19
CA ARG A 55 3.73 -15.86 -10.97
C ARG A 55 2.44 -16.39 -11.59
N LYS A 56 1.35 -16.25 -10.83
CA LYS A 56 -0.03 -16.57 -11.21
C LYS A 56 -0.49 -15.76 -12.43
N LEU A 57 -1.37 -16.34 -13.25
CA LEU A 57 -2.14 -15.63 -14.28
C LEU A 57 -3.37 -14.98 -13.62
N VAL A 58 -3.98 -13.98 -14.27
CA VAL A 58 -5.15 -13.27 -13.70
C VAL A 58 -6.31 -14.22 -13.40
N LYS A 59 -6.49 -15.28 -14.21
CA LYS A 59 -7.49 -16.34 -14.01
C LYS A 59 -7.26 -17.15 -12.72
N ASP A 60 -6.01 -17.29 -12.28
CA ASP A 60 -5.60 -18.12 -11.13
C ASP A 60 -5.40 -17.29 -9.85
N MET A 61 -5.61 -15.97 -9.92
CA MET A 61 -5.51 -15.06 -8.79
C MET A 61 -6.83 -14.98 -8.04
N THR A 62 -6.76 -15.03 -6.71
CA THR A 62 -7.95 -14.77 -5.88
C THR A 62 -8.43 -13.32 -6.06
N PRO A 63 -9.73 -13.01 -5.87
CA PRO A 63 -10.25 -11.64 -5.97
C PRO A 63 -9.57 -10.62 -5.04
N ARG A 64 -8.89 -11.08 -3.98
CA ARG A 64 -8.12 -10.22 -3.07
C ARG A 64 -6.72 -9.94 -3.61
N GLU A 65 -6.03 -10.94 -4.14
CA GLU A 65 -4.74 -10.78 -4.82
C GLU A 65 -4.89 -9.90 -6.07
N HIS A 66 -5.95 -10.11 -6.87
CA HIS A 66 -6.21 -9.34 -8.09
C HIS A 66 -6.39 -7.84 -7.77
N ARG A 67 -7.17 -7.51 -6.73
CA ARG A 67 -7.30 -6.12 -6.23
C ARG A 67 -5.97 -5.51 -5.79
N SER A 68 -5.10 -6.30 -5.13
CA SER A 68 -3.75 -5.84 -4.74
C SER A 68 -2.85 -5.57 -5.95
N ALA A 69 -2.86 -6.46 -6.94
CA ALA A 69 -2.10 -6.27 -8.17
C ALA A 69 -2.60 -5.05 -8.98
N LEU A 70 -3.91 -4.84 -9.07
CA LEU A 70 -4.49 -3.64 -9.71
C LEU A 70 -4.12 -2.35 -8.97
N LYS A 71 -4.05 -2.36 -7.64
CA LYS A 71 -3.57 -1.22 -6.85
C LYS A 71 -2.10 -0.89 -7.18
N ASN A 72 -1.23 -1.88 -7.13
CA ASN A 72 0.19 -1.71 -7.46
C ASN A 72 0.38 -1.28 -8.93
N TRP A 73 -0.41 -1.83 -9.85
CA TRP A 73 -0.40 -1.43 -11.27
C TRP A 73 -0.80 0.03 -11.45
N LYS A 74 -1.86 0.50 -10.77
CA LYS A 74 -2.25 1.93 -10.77
C LYS A 74 -1.10 2.82 -10.25
N GLU A 75 -0.44 2.43 -9.16
CA GLU A 75 0.72 3.14 -8.61
C GLU A 75 1.92 3.17 -9.58
N TYR A 76 2.23 2.06 -10.25
CA TYR A 76 3.27 2.03 -11.29
C TYR A 76 2.91 2.88 -12.50
N CYS A 77 1.65 2.87 -12.93
CA CYS A 77 1.17 3.69 -14.04
C CYS A 77 1.24 5.20 -13.73
N THR A 78 0.89 5.64 -12.51
CA THR A 78 1.00 7.06 -12.13
C THR A 78 2.46 7.51 -12.08
N VAL A 79 3.35 6.70 -11.47
CA VAL A 79 4.81 6.98 -11.44
C VAL A 79 5.40 7.02 -12.84
N TYR A 80 5.04 6.09 -13.73
CA TYR A 80 5.51 6.07 -15.12
C TYR A 80 5.04 7.30 -15.90
N ARG A 81 3.75 7.66 -15.79
CA ARG A 81 3.18 8.86 -16.43
C ARG A 81 3.86 10.14 -15.93
N ALA A 82 4.07 10.28 -14.62
CA ALA A 82 4.78 11.41 -14.04
C ALA A 82 6.24 11.50 -14.52
N LYS A 83 6.96 10.37 -14.59
CA LYS A 83 8.32 10.31 -15.15
C LYS A 83 8.36 10.70 -16.62
N ARG A 84 7.40 10.24 -17.44
CA ARG A 84 7.30 10.60 -18.87
C ARG A 84 6.99 12.09 -19.05
N LEU A 85 6.13 12.68 -18.22
CA LEU A 85 5.84 14.11 -18.24
C LEU A 85 7.07 14.93 -17.85
N ARG A 86 7.79 14.55 -16.78
CA ARG A 86 9.06 15.20 -16.39
C ARG A 86 10.09 15.15 -17.53
N LEU A 87 10.24 14.01 -18.19
CA LEU A 87 11.15 13.87 -19.33
C LEU A 87 10.73 14.78 -20.50
N LYS A 88 9.44 14.81 -20.88
CA LYS A 88 8.93 15.72 -21.92
C LYS A 88 9.21 17.19 -21.58
N ASN A 89 9.02 17.60 -20.32
CA ASN A 89 9.31 18.96 -19.90
C ASN A 89 10.81 19.28 -20.01
N ILE A 90 11.70 18.37 -19.61
CA ILE A 90 13.16 18.55 -19.77
C ILE A 90 13.54 18.66 -21.26
N THR A 91 13.01 17.79 -22.11
CA THR A 91 13.26 17.87 -23.57
C THR A 91 12.74 19.18 -24.16
N ASN A 92 11.56 19.65 -23.78
CA ASN A 92 11.01 20.92 -24.27
C ASN A 92 11.82 22.14 -23.80
N ILE A 93 12.41 22.09 -22.60
CA ILE A 93 13.33 23.13 -22.11
C ILE A 93 14.60 23.12 -22.96
N PHE A 94 15.25 21.96 -23.10
CA PHE A 94 16.46 21.80 -23.91
C PHE A 94 16.28 22.26 -25.36
N VAL A 95 15.16 21.88 -26.01
CA VAL A 95 14.85 22.33 -27.38
C VAL A 95 14.70 23.86 -27.44
N ARG A 96 14.02 24.47 -26.47
CA ARG A 96 13.88 25.94 -26.43
C ARG A 96 15.21 26.66 -26.22
N GLU A 97 16.14 26.07 -25.47
CA GLU A 97 17.47 26.64 -25.18
C GLU A 97 18.47 26.44 -26.32
N ASN A 98 18.25 25.48 -27.22
CA ASN A 98 19.18 25.08 -28.29
C ASN A 98 18.63 25.29 -29.71
N THR A 99 17.47 25.93 -29.87
CA THR A 99 16.97 26.35 -31.18
C THR A 99 17.24 27.86 -31.32
N PRO A 100 18.08 28.31 -32.27
CA PRO A 100 18.31 29.73 -32.45
C PRO A 100 17.02 30.43 -32.88
N LEU A 101 16.83 31.66 -32.40
CA LEU A 101 15.82 32.56 -32.96
C LEU A 101 16.33 32.98 -34.34
N SER A 102 15.65 32.52 -35.40
CA SER A 102 15.87 33.05 -36.74
C SER A 102 15.21 34.42 -36.83
N ASP A 103 15.94 35.45 -36.39
CA ASP A 103 15.57 36.83 -36.64
C ASP A 103 15.49 37.05 -38.15
N THR A 104 14.32 37.45 -38.62
CA THR A 104 14.04 37.66 -40.05
C THR A 104 14.39 39.11 -40.38
N GLU A 105 15.70 39.38 -40.47
CA GLU A 105 16.22 40.68 -40.89
C GLU A 105 15.74 41.03 -42.30
N ALA A 106 15.45 42.31 -42.51
CA ALA A 106 14.74 42.78 -43.69
C ALA A 106 15.70 43.26 -44.80
N ASP A 107 15.81 42.49 -45.88
CA ASP A 107 16.47 42.96 -47.11
C ASP A 107 15.60 44.00 -47.82
N THR A 108 16.08 45.25 -47.85
CA THR A 108 15.48 46.35 -48.63
C THR A 108 16.50 46.86 -49.66
N PRO A 109 16.30 46.64 -50.97
CA PRO A 109 17.17 47.20 -52.01
C PRO A 109 17.06 48.73 -52.12
N PRO A 110 18.12 49.43 -52.59
CA PRO A 110 18.23 50.89 -52.48
C PRO A 110 17.41 51.68 -53.51
N SER A 111 17.08 52.92 -53.12
CA SER A 111 16.23 53.86 -53.88
C SER A 111 16.97 54.60 -55.02
N ARG A 112 16.22 54.98 -56.07
CA ARG A 112 16.60 55.93 -57.13
C ARG A 112 15.59 57.10 -57.13
N PRO A 113 16.00 58.37 -57.34
CA PRO A 113 15.29 59.50 -56.71
C PRO A 113 14.13 60.12 -57.51
N ALA A 114 13.26 60.82 -56.75
CA ALA A 114 12.53 62.09 -57.00
C ALA A 114 12.27 62.55 -58.46
N SER A 115 11.14 63.14 -58.86
CA SER A 115 9.95 63.73 -58.21
C SER A 115 8.90 63.99 -59.34
N PRO A 116 7.81 64.80 -59.22
CA PRO A 116 7.05 65.28 -58.06
C PRO A 116 5.50 65.10 -58.17
N ALA A 117 4.78 64.92 -57.05
CA ALA A 117 3.40 65.40 -56.84
C ALA A 117 2.92 65.08 -55.41
N PRO A 118 2.10 65.94 -54.76
CA PRO A 118 1.60 65.70 -53.41
C PRO A 118 0.39 64.74 -53.43
N VAL A 119 0.66 63.43 -53.39
CA VAL A 119 -0.40 62.42 -53.23
C VAL A 119 -0.84 62.36 -51.76
N GLN A 120 -2.16 62.42 -51.54
CA GLN A 120 -2.74 62.44 -50.19
C GLN A 120 -2.37 61.20 -49.37
N ILE A 121 -2.06 61.41 -48.09
CA ILE A 121 -1.70 60.35 -47.14
C ILE A 121 -2.96 59.56 -46.76
N PHE A 122 -3.31 58.56 -47.56
CA PHE A 122 -4.15 57.47 -47.10
C PHE A 122 -3.31 56.53 -46.22
N PRO A 123 -3.69 56.25 -44.96
CA PRO A 123 -2.98 55.28 -44.14
C PRO A 123 -3.15 53.89 -44.74
N ALA A 124 -2.05 53.29 -45.19
CA ALA A 124 -2.07 51.96 -45.79
C ALA A 124 -2.67 50.93 -44.80
N PRO A 125 -3.60 50.06 -45.26
CA PRO A 125 -4.17 49.04 -44.39
C PRO A 125 -3.07 48.05 -43.97
N SER A 126 -2.72 48.08 -42.69
CA SER A 126 -1.79 47.11 -42.10
C SER A 126 -2.26 45.68 -42.38
N PRO A 127 -1.34 44.71 -42.63
CA PRO A 127 -1.71 43.36 -43.02
C PRO A 127 -2.62 42.73 -41.97
N ALA A 128 -3.89 42.50 -42.35
CA ALA A 128 -4.92 42.04 -41.44
C ALA A 128 -4.62 40.62 -40.95
N VAL A 129 -3.99 40.52 -39.77
CA VAL A 129 -3.83 39.25 -39.04
C VAL A 129 -5.18 38.56 -38.95
N SER A 130 -5.29 37.41 -39.63
CA SER A 130 -6.58 36.75 -39.88
C SER A 130 -7.37 36.58 -38.58
N SER A 131 -8.68 36.83 -38.63
CA SER A 131 -9.58 36.78 -37.47
C SER A 131 -9.47 35.45 -36.71
N ALA A 132 -9.21 34.35 -37.42
CA ALA A 132 -8.90 33.03 -36.88
C ALA A 132 -7.66 33.02 -35.95
N SER A 133 -6.55 33.67 -36.34
CA SER A 133 -5.32 33.74 -35.55
C SER A 133 -5.52 34.49 -34.22
N LEU A 134 -6.27 35.60 -34.26
CA LEU A 134 -6.63 36.39 -33.08
C LEU A 134 -7.55 35.60 -32.13
N GLN A 135 -8.53 34.87 -32.67
CA GLN A 135 -9.36 33.95 -31.87
C GLN A 135 -8.54 32.82 -31.25
N GLN A 136 -7.55 32.27 -31.95
CA GLN A 136 -6.68 31.22 -31.44
C GLN A 136 -5.78 31.73 -30.30
N ARG A 137 -5.15 32.91 -30.45
CA ARG A 137 -4.39 33.58 -29.37
C ARG A 137 -5.26 33.84 -28.14
N LYS A 138 -6.51 34.31 -28.31
CA LYS A 138 -7.48 34.49 -27.20
C LYS A 138 -7.82 33.15 -26.51
N LYS A 139 -8.07 32.07 -27.27
CA LYS A 139 -8.33 30.72 -26.74
C LYS A 139 -7.13 30.17 -25.94
N GLU A 140 -5.91 30.40 -26.40
CA GLU A 140 -4.69 29.99 -25.69
C GLU A 140 -4.45 30.78 -24.42
N ALA A 141 -4.61 32.11 -24.45
CA ALA A 141 -4.50 32.96 -23.26
C ALA A 141 -5.49 32.52 -22.16
N LYS A 142 -6.74 32.20 -22.54
CA LYS A 142 -7.76 31.64 -21.62
C LYS A 142 -7.31 30.31 -21.00
N LYS A 143 -6.74 29.39 -21.80
CA LYS A 143 -6.18 28.11 -21.31
C LYS A 143 -5.00 28.32 -20.34
N ARG A 144 -4.08 29.25 -20.65
CA ARG A 144 -2.95 29.59 -19.76
C ARG A 144 -3.44 30.14 -18.41
N ARG A 145 -4.39 31.10 -18.42
CA ARG A 145 -5.00 31.65 -17.20
C ARG A 145 -5.72 30.59 -16.37
N GLN A 146 -6.50 29.70 -17.00
CA GLN A 146 -7.18 28.60 -16.31
C GLN A 146 -6.19 27.62 -15.66
N LYS A 147 -5.11 27.26 -16.36
CA LYS A 147 -4.04 26.41 -15.80
C LYS A 147 -3.38 27.06 -14.58
N PHE A 148 -2.99 28.34 -14.69
CA PHE A 148 -2.39 29.09 -13.59
C PHE A 148 -3.32 29.16 -12.37
N ASN A 149 -4.60 29.50 -12.57
CA ASN A 149 -5.59 29.53 -11.49
C ASN A 149 -5.77 28.16 -10.84
N ARG A 150 -5.77 27.06 -11.62
CA ARG A 150 -5.86 25.71 -11.07
C ARG A 150 -4.64 25.38 -10.20
N GLU A 151 -3.43 25.62 -10.71
CA GLU A 151 -2.18 25.36 -9.97
C GLU A 151 -2.07 26.22 -8.69
N ARG A 152 -2.54 27.47 -8.74
CA ARG A 152 -2.65 28.37 -7.57
C ARG A 152 -3.64 27.81 -6.54
N ASN A 153 -4.85 27.43 -6.96
CA ASN A 153 -5.88 26.90 -6.07
C ASN A 153 -5.47 25.53 -5.47
N GLU A 154 -4.81 24.67 -6.25
CA GLU A 154 -4.19 23.42 -5.76
C GLU A 154 -3.08 23.69 -4.73
N LYS A 155 -2.34 24.80 -4.84
CA LYS A 155 -1.34 25.21 -3.83
C LYS A 155 -2.00 25.71 -2.55
N ILE A 156 -3.04 26.55 -2.66
CA ILE A 156 -3.84 27.05 -1.53
C ILE A 156 -4.43 25.88 -0.73
N ALA A 157 -5.16 24.97 -1.39
CA ALA A 157 -5.78 23.81 -0.74
C ALA A 157 -4.76 22.88 -0.03
N ARG A 158 -3.52 22.78 -0.55
CA ARG A 158 -2.42 22.06 0.11
C ARG A 158 -1.91 22.78 1.37
N LEU A 159 -1.83 24.11 1.34
CA LEU A 159 -1.41 24.91 2.49
C LEU A 159 -2.48 24.90 3.59
N GLU A 160 -3.75 25.06 3.26
CA GLU A 160 -4.89 24.95 4.19
C GLU A 160 -4.91 23.58 4.89
N LYS A 161 -4.77 22.49 4.11
CA LYS A 161 -4.70 21.13 4.67
C LYS A 161 -3.49 20.92 5.59
N ASN A 162 -2.37 21.57 5.31
CA ASN A 162 -1.20 21.54 6.19
C ASN A 162 -1.42 22.36 7.47
N LEU A 163 -1.96 23.58 7.36
CA LEU A 163 -2.34 24.40 8.52
C LEU A 163 -3.28 23.64 9.45
N GLU A 164 -4.33 23.02 8.91
CA GLU A 164 -5.29 22.25 9.70
C GLU A 164 -4.66 21.01 10.36
N LYS A 165 -3.73 20.33 9.68
CA LYS A 165 -2.92 19.25 10.25
C LYS A 165 -2.05 19.75 11.42
N TYR A 166 -1.45 20.94 11.31
CA TYR A 166 -0.61 21.51 12.37
C TYR A 166 -1.45 22.00 13.55
N LYS A 167 -2.57 22.71 13.32
CA LYS A 167 -3.56 23.09 14.36
C LYS A 167 -4.00 21.87 15.16
N LYS A 168 -4.43 20.79 14.48
CA LYS A 168 -4.81 19.52 15.13
C LYS A 168 -3.66 18.83 15.87
N ARG A 169 -2.40 19.02 15.47
CA ARG A 169 -1.23 18.47 16.17
C ARG A 169 -0.93 19.27 17.44
N LEU A 170 -0.98 20.59 17.36
CA LEU A 170 -0.77 21.51 18.48
C LEU A 170 -1.83 21.29 19.57
N ALA A 171 -3.12 21.29 19.21
CA ALA A 171 -4.21 21.01 20.15
C ALA A 171 -4.10 19.64 20.85
N ARG A 172 -3.52 18.62 20.19
CA ARG A 172 -3.23 17.31 20.83
C ARG A 172 -2.06 17.38 21.81
N LEU A 173 -1.02 18.16 21.51
CA LEU A 173 0.11 18.38 22.41
C LEU A 173 -0.31 19.17 23.64
N GLU A 174 -1.14 20.21 23.48
CA GLU A 174 -1.71 20.98 24.59
C GLU A 174 -2.63 20.12 25.47
N ARG A 175 -3.51 19.30 24.87
CA ARG A 175 -4.29 18.31 25.62
C ARG A 175 -3.42 17.28 26.34
N LYS A 176 -2.22 16.98 25.84
CA LYS A 176 -1.24 16.13 26.53
C LYS A 176 -0.54 16.88 27.68
N LYS A 177 -0.28 18.19 27.55
CA LYS A 177 0.27 19.03 28.63
C LYS A 177 -0.75 19.29 29.75
N LYS A 178 -2.00 19.64 29.41
CA LYS A 178 -3.08 19.91 30.39
C LYS A 178 -3.54 18.67 31.15
N ARG A 179 -3.25 17.48 30.64
CA ARG A 179 -3.46 16.22 31.35
C ARG A 179 -2.18 15.87 32.09
N ASN A 180 -2.20 16.00 33.42
CA ASN A 180 -1.24 15.35 34.33
C ASN A 180 -1.44 13.83 34.34
N VAL A 181 -1.33 13.21 33.15
CA VAL A 181 -1.35 11.76 32.99
C VAL A 181 0.06 11.29 33.28
N GLU A 182 0.21 10.56 34.38
CA GLU A 182 1.43 9.83 34.70
C GLU A 182 1.97 9.11 33.48
N ASP A 183 3.27 9.24 33.25
CA ASP A 183 3.87 8.69 32.04
C ASP A 183 3.64 7.19 31.95
N THR A 184 3.22 6.72 30.77
CA THR A 184 2.97 5.29 30.58
C THR A 184 4.24 4.52 30.94
N PRO A 185 4.16 3.32 31.54
CA PRO A 185 5.36 2.60 32.01
C PRO A 185 6.45 2.41 30.94
N LYS A 186 6.06 2.37 29.66
CA LYS A 186 7.02 2.39 28.53
C LYS A 186 7.73 3.73 28.37
N THR A 187 7.03 4.86 28.49
CA THR A 187 7.65 6.19 28.50
C THR A 187 8.56 6.36 29.71
N LYS A 188 8.07 6.00 30.91
CA LYS A 188 8.84 6.08 32.17
C LYS A 188 10.09 5.18 32.13
N MET A 189 10.00 3.98 31.57
CA MET A 189 11.18 3.14 31.33
C MET A 189 12.14 3.78 30.32
N LEU A 190 11.62 4.43 29.26
CA LEU A 190 12.47 5.06 28.23
C LEU A 190 13.17 6.31 28.74
N THR A 191 12.55 7.10 29.64
CA THR A 191 13.22 8.20 30.35
C THR A 191 14.27 7.65 31.32
N MET A 192 13.93 6.64 32.12
CA MET A 192 14.87 5.93 33.01
C MET A 192 16.06 5.29 32.27
N LEU A 193 15.90 4.94 30.99
CA LEU A 193 16.97 4.35 30.17
C LEU A 193 17.94 5.41 29.60
N ASN A 194 17.51 6.67 29.53
CA ASN A 194 18.35 7.79 29.08
C ASN A 194 19.27 8.30 30.20
N GLU A 195 18.90 8.10 31.47
CA GLU A 195 19.72 8.44 32.64
C GLU A 195 20.64 7.26 33.03
N PRO A 196 21.96 7.47 33.19
CA PRO A 196 22.93 6.38 33.36
C PRO A 196 22.76 5.60 34.67
N ASP A 197 22.31 6.23 35.75
CA ASP A 197 22.11 5.57 37.04
C ASP A 197 20.76 4.84 37.13
N GLN A 198 19.68 5.47 36.66
CA GLN A 198 18.37 4.82 36.58
C GLN A 198 18.39 3.60 35.65
N ARG A 199 19.25 3.60 34.61
CA ARG A 199 19.48 2.44 33.74
C ARG A 199 19.93 1.19 34.49
N LYS A 200 20.74 1.32 35.55
CA LYS A 200 21.16 0.19 36.40
C LYS A 200 19.95 -0.44 37.10
N GLU A 201 19.05 0.40 37.60
CA GLU A 201 17.83 -0.03 38.28
C GLU A 201 16.82 -0.68 37.31
N VAL A 202 16.70 -0.17 36.08
CA VAL A 202 15.90 -0.79 35.01
C VAL A 202 16.44 -2.18 34.65
N VAL A 203 17.76 -2.36 34.55
CA VAL A 203 18.38 -3.67 34.32
C VAL A 203 18.12 -4.62 35.49
N LYS A 204 18.26 -4.17 36.74
CA LYS A 204 17.93 -4.97 37.94
C LYS A 204 16.47 -5.44 37.93
N LYS A 205 15.52 -4.54 37.61
CA LYS A 205 14.08 -4.84 37.50
C LYS A 205 13.76 -5.79 36.33
N ALA A 206 14.48 -5.68 35.21
CA ALA A 206 14.33 -6.60 34.08
C ALA A 206 14.82 -8.02 34.41
N LEU A 207 16.02 -8.15 34.99
CA LEU A 207 16.59 -9.43 35.42
C LEU A 207 15.71 -10.13 36.46
N PHE A 208 15.13 -9.38 37.41
CA PHE A 208 14.17 -9.93 38.37
C PHE A 208 12.90 -10.46 37.68
N GLY A 209 12.43 -9.80 36.61
CA GLY A 209 11.34 -10.29 35.76
C GLY A 209 11.66 -11.61 35.06
N ASP A 210 12.91 -11.82 34.63
CA ASP A 210 13.36 -13.09 34.04
C ASP A 210 13.43 -14.22 35.08
N VAL A 211 13.90 -13.93 36.30
CA VAL A 211 13.91 -14.90 37.43
C VAL A 211 12.48 -15.33 37.78
N ILE A 212 11.56 -14.38 37.98
CA ILE A 212 10.13 -14.69 38.21
C ILE A 212 9.54 -15.49 37.03
N THR A 213 9.92 -15.16 35.79
CA THR A 213 9.44 -15.90 34.61
C THR A 213 9.91 -17.35 34.60
N LYS A 214 11.16 -17.63 35.01
CA LYS A 214 11.68 -19.01 35.15
C LYS A 214 10.92 -19.77 36.24
N GLN A 215 10.84 -19.21 37.44
CA GLN A 215 10.14 -19.82 38.57
C GLN A 215 8.66 -20.11 38.27
N LEU A 216 7.95 -19.19 37.59
CA LEU A 216 6.56 -19.41 37.19
C LEU A 216 6.38 -20.45 36.07
N LYS A 217 7.40 -20.71 35.25
CA LYS A 217 7.41 -21.82 34.28
C LYS A 217 7.65 -23.16 34.98
N GLU A 218 8.62 -23.21 35.87
CA GLU A 218 8.93 -24.38 36.70
C GLU A 218 7.69 -24.79 37.51
N ASN A 219 7.11 -23.85 38.26
CA ASN A 219 5.87 -24.04 39.01
C ASN A 219 4.65 -24.43 38.13
N TYR A 220 4.61 -24.06 36.85
CA TYR A 220 3.56 -24.52 35.93
C TYR A 220 3.82 -25.93 35.39
N SER A 221 5.09 -26.32 35.26
CA SER A 221 5.52 -27.62 34.74
C SER A 221 5.32 -28.75 35.76
N THR A 222 5.53 -28.48 37.05
CA THR A 222 5.35 -29.44 38.16
C THR A 222 3.89 -29.84 38.37
N LEU A 223 2.94 -28.95 38.06
CA LEU A 223 1.50 -29.25 38.16
C LEU A 223 1.10 -30.37 37.19
N LYS A 224 0.51 -31.46 37.71
CA LYS A 224 0.07 -32.58 36.87
C LYS A 224 -1.37 -32.39 36.38
N ARG A 225 -2.29 -31.89 37.21
CA ARG A 225 -3.72 -31.86 36.88
C ARG A 225 -4.11 -30.64 36.04
N THR A 226 -5.06 -30.83 35.14
CA THR A 226 -5.61 -29.76 34.30
C THR A 226 -6.32 -28.66 35.11
N LYS A 227 -7.04 -29.05 36.18
CA LYS A 227 -7.69 -28.10 37.12
C LYS A 227 -6.66 -27.21 37.83
N GLU A 228 -5.58 -27.77 38.35
CA GLU A 228 -4.48 -27.02 38.98
C GLU A 228 -3.85 -26.04 38.00
N LYS A 229 -3.52 -26.50 36.79
CA LYS A 229 -2.98 -25.63 35.72
C LYS A 229 -3.93 -24.49 35.35
N GLN A 230 -5.25 -24.68 35.42
CA GLN A 230 -6.26 -23.64 35.22
C GLN A 230 -6.35 -22.65 36.39
N ILE A 231 -6.24 -23.14 37.63
CA ILE A 231 -6.20 -22.31 38.85
C ILE A 231 -4.94 -21.44 38.86
N PHE A 232 -3.76 -22.03 38.71
CA PHE A 232 -2.48 -21.32 38.63
C PHE A 232 -2.51 -20.25 37.54
N LYS A 233 -2.99 -20.62 36.35
CA LYS A 233 -3.23 -19.71 35.23
C LYS A 233 -4.13 -18.53 35.60
N LYS A 234 -5.22 -18.73 36.34
CA LYS A 234 -6.08 -17.63 36.81
C LYS A 234 -5.36 -16.71 37.80
N VAL A 235 -4.70 -17.28 38.81
CA VAL A 235 -3.95 -16.53 39.83
C VAL A 235 -2.88 -15.66 39.16
N VAL A 236 -2.08 -16.23 38.25
CA VAL A 236 -1.02 -15.52 37.51
C VAL A 236 -1.58 -14.58 36.42
N THR A 237 -2.77 -14.77 35.88
CA THR A 237 -3.35 -13.88 34.84
C THR A 237 -4.45 -12.95 35.35
N GLY A 238 -4.43 -12.62 36.64
CA GLY A 238 -5.37 -11.69 37.29
C GLY A 238 -5.36 -10.27 36.72
N ARG A 239 -6.30 -9.43 37.19
CA ARG A 239 -6.57 -8.06 36.66
C ARG A 239 -5.31 -7.20 36.56
N VAL A 240 -4.39 -7.30 37.53
CA VAL A 240 -3.12 -6.57 37.55
C VAL A 240 -2.25 -6.96 36.35
N LEU A 241 -1.95 -8.24 36.16
CA LEU A 241 -1.11 -8.69 35.05
C LEU A 241 -1.78 -8.49 33.67
N GLN A 242 -3.12 -8.46 33.59
CA GLN A 242 -3.83 -8.02 32.39
C GLN A 242 -3.64 -6.53 32.06
N LYS A 243 -3.51 -5.64 33.06
CA LYS A 243 -3.13 -4.22 32.85
C LYS A 243 -1.73 -4.10 32.21
N TYR A 244 -0.81 -5.01 32.55
CA TYR A 244 0.56 -5.05 32.05
C TYR A 244 0.79 -6.08 30.92
N LYS A 245 -0.27 -6.56 30.26
CA LYS A 245 -0.28 -7.68 29.28
C LYS A 245 0.81 -7.64 28.20
N HIS A 246 1.33 -6.47 27.84
CA HIS A 246 2.41 -6.36 26.86
C HIS A 246 3.76 -6.87 27.36
N TRP A 247 4.04 -6.73 28.66
CA TRP A 247 5.29 -7.12 29.33
C TRP A 247 5.37 -8.63 29.64
N ILE A 248 4.21 -9.31 29.72
CA ILE A 248 4.15 -10.76 29.89
C ILE A 248 4.89 -11.46 28.72
N PRO A 249 5.81 -12.42 28.94
CA PRO A 249 6.48 -13.18 27.88
C PRO A 249 5.50 -13.81 26.87
N LYS A 250 5.91 -13.97 25.60
CA LYS A 250 5.03 -14.51 24.54
C LYS A 250 4.47 -15.90 24.88
N GLU A 251 5.26 -16.75 25.55
CA GLU A 251 4.81 -18.04 26.06
C GLU A 251 3.65 -17.90 27.05
N MET A 252 3.79 -17.04 28.07
CA MET A 252 2.74 -16.76 29.06
C MET A 252 1.55 -15.99 28.47
N LYS A 253 1.69 -15.23 27.37
CA LYS A 253 0.54 -14.63 26.67
C LYS A 253 -0.46 -15.70 26.19
N SER A 254 0.00 -16.93 25.91
CA SER A 254 -0.89 -18.06 25.60
C SER A 254 -1.85 -18.39 26.75
N TRP A 255 -1.46 -18.10 27.99
CA TRP A 255 -2.28 -18.29 29.18
C TRP A 255 -3.42 -17.26 29.30
N SER A 256 -3.48 -16.23 28.45
CA SER A 256 -4.56 -15.22 28.46
C SER A 256 -5.68 -15.43 27.42
N ARG A 257 -5.67 -16.54 26.65
CA ARG A 257 -6.58 -16.76 25.50
C ARG A 257 -7.88 -17.53 25.82
N ALA A 258 -8.36 -17.52 27.06
CA ALA A 258 -9.58 -18.23 27.45
C ALA A 258 -10.62 -17.29 28.07
N GLY A 259 -11.84 -17.29 27.51
CA GLY A 259 -13.04 -16.75 28.15
C GLY A 259 -13.38 -15.29 27.84
N LYS A 260 -14.69 -15.03 27.68
CA LYS A 260 -15.28 -13.69 27.79
C LYS A 260 -15.02 -13.14 29.21
N LYS A 261 -15.10 -11.82 29.40
CA LYS A 261 -14.99 -11.15 30.70
C LYS A 261 -15.96 -11.78 31.71
N SER A 262 -15.47 -12.68 32.56
CA SER A 262 -16.26 -13.30 33.61
C SER A 262 -15.94 -12.60 34.92
N ASN A 263 -16.90 -11.82 35.45
CA ASN A 263 -16.78 -11.13 36.74
C ASN A 263 -16.94 -12.11 37.92
N HIS A 264 -16.22 -13.23 37.88
CA HIS A 264 -16.17 -14.17 39.00
C HIS A 264 -15.05 -13.74 39.94
N ILE A 265 -15.43 -13.49 41.19
CA ILE A 265 -14.52 -13.14 42.29
C ILE A 265 -13.85 -14.41 42.88
N GLY A 266 -14.32 -15.60 42.49
CA GLY A 266 -13.84 -16.90 42.97
C GLY A 266 -12.93 -17.70 42.01
N LEU A 267 -12.32 -18.75 42.58
CA LEU A 267 -11.37 -19.64 41.90
C LEU A 267 -12.04 -20.61 40.89
N GLU A 268 -13.37 -20.74 40.92
CA GLU A 268 -14.16 -21.74 40.18
C GLU A 268 -13.93 -21.75 38.68
N VAL A 269 -13.50 -22.89 38.12
CA VAL A 269 -13.31 -23.03 36.67
C VAL A 269 -14.64 -23.39 36.01
N PRO A 270 -15.26 -22.50 35.20
CA PRO A 270 -16.45 -22.88 34.44
C PRO A 270 -16.07 -23.93 33.39
N VAL A 271 -16.66 -25.12 33.51
CA VAL A 271 -16.58 -26.14 32.45
C VAL A 271 -17.33 -25.60 31.24
N ALA A 272 -16.63 -25.44 30.12
CA ALA A 272 -17.23 -24.92 28.89
C ALA A 272 -18.28 -25.93 28.37
N LYS A 273 -19.57 -25.65 28.59
CA LYS A 273 -20.67 -26.40 27.97
C LYS A 273 -20.50 -26.32 26.46
N ARG A 274 -20.42 -27.48 25.79
CA ARG A 274 -20.39 -27.56 24.33
C ARG A 274 -21.74 -27.07 23.80
N CYS A 275 -21.76 -26.04 22.95
CA CYS A 275 -23.00 -25.61 22.31
C CYS A 275 -23.44 -26.68 21.30
N THR A 276 -24.50 -27.42 21.63
CA THR A 276 -25.23 -28.27 20.68
C THR A 276 -26.13 -27.41 19.80
N ILE A 277 -26.16 -27.70 18.49
CA ILE A 277 -27.02 -26.98 17.55
C ILE A 277 -28.45 -27.55 17.68
N PRO A 278 -29.48 -26.72 17.96
CA PRO A 278 -30.87 -27.18 18.04
C PRO A 278 -31.37 -27.79 16.73
N ASP A 279 -32.26 -28.79 16.81
CA ASP A 279 -32.72 -29.55 15.65
C ASP A 279 -33.53 -28.74 14.64
N CYS A 280 -34.16 -27.64 15.05
CA CYS A 280 -34.84 -26.72 14.14
C CYS A 280 -33.91 -26.15 13.06
N TYR A 281 -32.65 -25.84 13.41
CA TYR A 281 -31.65 -25.39 12.44
C TYR A 281 -31.18 -26.51 11.50
N LYS A 282 -31.24 -27.78 11.92
CA LYS A 282 -30.91 -28.92 11.05
C LYS A 282 -31.98 -29.13 9.99
N ARG A 283 -33.26 -29.01 10.37
CA ARG A 283 -34.41 -29.06 9.45
C ARG A 283 -34.36 -27.92 8.44
N ALA A 284 -34.24 -26.67 8.90
CA ALA A 284 -34.17 -25.51 8.00
C ALA A 284 -33.03 -25.58 6.96
N VAL A 285 -31.90 -26.22 7.31
CA VAL A 285 -30.81 -26.50 6.35
C VAL A 285 -31.16 -27.63 5.38
N GLN A 286 -31.88 -28.66 5.84
CA GLN A 286 -32.36 -29.73 4.97
C GLN A 286 -33.39 -29.19 3.96
N ASP A 287 -34.43 -28.50 4.43
CA ASP A 287 -35.51 -27.94 3.62
C ASP A 287 -34.95 -27.00 2.52
N PHE A 288 -33.96 -26.17 2.87
CA PHE A 288 -33.27 -25.28 1.92
C PHE A 288 -32.59 -26.01 0.76
N TYR A 289 -32.03 -27.20 0.99
CA TYR A 289 -31.37 -28.01 -0.05
C TYR A 289 -32.31 -29.00 -0.76
N GLU A 290 -33.54 -29.16 -0.27
CA GLU A 290 -34.60 -29.97 -0.91
C GLU A 290 -35.46 -29.16 -1.90
N ASP A 291 -35.47 -27.82 -1.81
CA ASP A 291 -36.04 -26.91 -2.84
C ASP A 291 -35.30 -27.02 -4.19
N ASP A 292 -36.03 -27.33 -5.27
CA ASP A 292 -35.52 -27.48 -6.63
C ASP A 292 -34.72 -26.26 -7.14
N SER A 293 -35.12 -25.04 -6.74
CA SER A 293 -34.43 -23.80 -7.10
C SER A 293 -32.99 -23.79 -6.56
N ASN A 294 -32.86 -24.15 -5.28
CA ASN A 294 -31.58 -24.18 -4.56
C ASN A 294 -30.77 -25.43 -4.92
N SER A 295 -31.42 -26.58 -5.11
CA SER A 295 -30.85 -27.84 -5.60
C SER A 295 -30.21 -27.70 -6.99
N ARG A 296 -30.80 -26.87 -7.87
CA ARG A 296 -30.20 -26.48 -9.15
C ARG A 296 -29.02 -25.52 -9.01
N MET A 297 -29.09 -24.54 -8.10
CA MET A 297 -28.00 -23.56 -7.90
C MET A 297 -26.79 -24.13 -7.15
N ALA A 298 -27.00 -25.07 -6.23
CA ALA A 298 -25.96 -25.76 -5.45
C ALA A 298 -25.37 -26.99 -6.18
N ALA A 299 -25.70 -27.16 -7.46
CA ALA A 299 -25.19 -28.19 -8.34
C ALA A 299 -23.65 -28.11 -8.54
N GLY A 300 -22.92 -29.15 -8.12
CA GLY A 300 -21.53 -29.33 -8.55
C GLY A 300 -20.95 -30.72 -8.27
N LYS A 301 -20.42 -31.37 -9.33
CA LYS A 301 -19.50 -32.54 -9.50
C LYS A 301 -19.40 -33.70 -8.46
N LYS A 302 -20.15 -33.70 -7.35
CA LYS A 302 -20.22 -34.77 -6.32
C LYS A 302 -21.67 -35.01 -5.89
N GLU A 303 -22.57 -35.05 -6.87
CA GLU A 303 -24.02 -34.99 -6.65
C GLU A 303 -24.56 -36.38 -6.21
N PHE A 304 -24.18 -36.84 -5.00
CA PHE A 304 -24.34 -38.21 -4.44
C PHE A 304 -24.56 -38.25 -2.88
N ILE A 305 -25.77 -38.53 -2.35
CA ILE A 305 -26.05 -38.53 -0.88
C ILE A 305 -27.22 -39.47 -0.40
N THR A 306 -27.71 -40.47 -1.15
CA THR A 306 -28.72 -41.43 -0.63
C THR A 306 -28.17 -42.42 0.41
N ARG A 307 -29.01 -43.34 0.92
CA ARG A 307 -29.08 -43.69 2.35
C ARG A 307 -28.74 -45.16 2.70
N LYS A 308 -28.47 -45.40 3.99
CA LYS A 308 -27.98 -46.66 4.62
C LYS A 308 -26.57 -47.11 4.17
N THR A 309 -26.17 -46.85 2.92
CA THR A 309 -24.78 -46.99 2.40
C THR A 309 -24.53 -46.25 1.07
N VAL A 310 -25.53 -45.91 0.24
CA VAL A 310 -25.32 -45.47 -1.17
C VAL A 310 -26.41 -44.46 -1.60
N LYS A 311 -26.11 -43.19 -1.99
CA LYS A 311 -25.57 -42.67 -3.27
C LYS A 311 -26.32 -43.27 -4.47
N LYS A 312 -26.93 -42.61 -5.48
CA LYS A 312 -27.10 -41.25 -6.04
C LYS A 312 -27.52 -40.07 -5.14
N GLN A 313 -27.87 -38.93 -5.74
CA GLN A 313 -28.60 -37.77 -5.21
C GLN A 313 -29.38 -37.12 -6.38
N LYS A 314 -29.93 -35.93 -6.11
CA LYS A 314 -30.29 -34.85 -7.01
C LYS A 314 -31.51 -35.12 -7.87
N ARG A 315 -31.97 -34.02 -8.50
CA ARG A 315 -33.15 -33.77 -9.34
C ARG A 315 -34.24 -33.04 -8.50
N TYR A 316 -35.25 -32.38 -9.09
CA TYR A 316 -35.99 -32.72 -10.32
C TYR A 316 -36.30 -31.57 -11.29
N LEU A 317 -37.18 -31.88 -12.26
CA LEU A 317 -37.44 -31.16 -13.51
C LEU A 317 -38.68 -30.27 -13.38
N LEU A 318 -38.73 -29.24 -14.20
CA LEU A 318 -39.85 -28.29 -14.27
C LEU A 318 -40.98 -28.72 -15.23
N ASP A 319 -40.97 -29.98 -15.70
CA ASP A 319 -41.86 -30.46 -16.77
C ASP A 319 -42.97 -31.37 -16.25
N THR A 320 -44.08 -31.42 -16.99
CA THR A 320 -45.31 -32.09 -16.59
C THR A 320 -45.34 -33.56 -17.00
N VAL A 321 -46.05 -34.36 -16.21
CA VAL A 321 -46.24 -35.81 -16.43
C VAL A 321 -46.85 -36.11 -17.81
N LEU A 322 -47.60 -35.18 -18.40
CA LEU A 322 -48.26 -35.37 -19.70
C LEU A 322 -47.28 -35.24 -20.90
N ASN A 323 -46.15 -34.53 -20.73
CA ASN A 323 -45.02 -34.56 -21.67
C ASN A 323 -44.08 -35.76 -21.43
N LEU A 324 -44.19 -36.43 -20.27
CA LEU A 324 -43.41 -37.63 -19.96
C LEU A 324 -44.04 -38.93 -20.51
N TYR A 325 -45.26 -38.87 -21.06
CA TYR A 325 -46.04 -40.02 -21.58
C TYR A 325 -46.58 -39.81 -23.01
N LYS A 326 -46.08 -38.82 -23.76
CA LYS A 326 -46.39 -38.61 -25.18
C LYS A 326 -45.30 -39.15 -26.09
#